data_AF-A0A239QTE0-F1
#
_entry.id   AF-A0A239QTE0-F1
#
_cell.length_a   1.000
_cell.length_b   1.000
_cell.length_c   1.000
_cell.angle_alpha   90.00
_cell.angle_beta   90.00
_cell.angle_gamma   90.00
#
_symmetry.space_group_name_H-M   'P 1'
#
loop_
_entity.id
_entity.type
_entity.pdbx_description
1 polymer ?
#
loop_
_entity_poly.entity_id
_entity_poly.type
_entity_poly.pdbx_seq_one_letter_code
_entity_poly.pdbx_strand_id
1 'polypeptide(L)'
;MKLRILAAALTASLALMACSGSDDFVNEYESLNGQETSGGSTYLELNIREDHRFTIATEEQVRDLLDKGNGAIYFGFPECPWCRNAVPVIDEAAEAVNLDEILYLNVMEMRDQKSRDADGEIVTDKEGTDFYYYLLEQLGDLAPAYTSLEDPNERRILVPLVAVVVGGNVVDTHLSTVDSQEDPHTPLTDEQHTELLDIYKQMFSRIPGCGEYACE
;
A
#
# COMPACT_ATOMS: atom_id res chain seq x y z
N MET A 1 24.12 -17.38 -70.41
CA MET A 1 24.42 -17.76 -69.02
C MET A 1 23.90 -16.65 -68.11
N LYS A 2 22.64 -16.73 -67.66
CA LYS A 2 22.04 -15.73 -66.75
C LYS A 2 21.99 -16.35 -65.36
N LEU A 3 22.84 -15.85 -64.47
CA LEU A 3 23.00 -16.30 -63.09
C LEU A 3 21.77 -15.86 -62.29
N ARG A 4 20.98 -16.82 -61.79
CA ARG A 4 19.86 -16.56 -60.88
C ARG A 4 20.43 -16.45 -59.46
N ILE A 5 20.44 -15.25 -58.90
CA ILE A 5 20.77 -15.02 -57.50
C ILE A 5 19.48 -15.28 -56.71
N LEU A 6 19.47 -16.34 -55.90
CA LEU A 6 18.43 -16.57 -54.90
C LEU A 6 18.62 -15.55 -53.77
N ALA A 7 17.61 -14.71 -53.53
CA ALA A 7 17.51 -13.93 -52.32
C ALA A 7 16.95 -14.83 -51.20
N ALA A 8 17.80 -15.19 -50.23
CA ALA A 8 17.36 -15.79 -48.98
C ALA A 8 16.89 -14.65 -48.05
N ALA A 9 15.58 -14.57 -47.82
CA ALA A 9 15.02 -13.66 -46.84
C ALA A 9 15.30 -14.22 -45.43
N LEU A 10 16.28 -13.64 -44.75
CA LEU A 10 16.58 -13.92 -43.36
C LEU A 10 15.60 -13.13 -42.50
N THR A 11 14.49 -13.76 -42.10
CA THR A 11 13.57 -13.16 -41.12
C THR A 11 14.26 -13.15 -39.76
N ALA A 12 14.76 -12.00 -39.34
CA ALA A 12 15.23 -11.79 -37.98
C ALA A 12 14.02 -11.78 -37.05
N SER A 13 13.78 -12.91 -36.39
CA SER A 13 12.84 -13.01 -35.28
C SER A 13 13.41 -12.18 -34.13
N LEU A 14 12.91 -10.96 -33.97
CA LEU A 14 13.20 -10.12 -32.82
C LEU A 14 12.47 -10.75 -31.62
N ALA A 15 13.15 -11.64 -30.91
CA ALA A 15 12.71 -12.09 -29.61
C ALA A 15 12.72 -10.86 -28.70
N LEU A 16 11.52 -10.38 -28.33
CA LEU A 16 11.33 -9.45 -27.23
C LEU A 16 11.87 -10.13 -25.97
N MET A 17 13.12 -9.81 -25.63
CA MET A 17 13.70 -10.12 -24.35
C MET A 17 12.94 -9.25 -23.35
N ALA A 18 11.99 -9.85 -22.63
CA ALA A 18 11.35 -9.20 -21.51
C ALA A 18 12.47 -8.79 -20.55
N CYS A 19 12.75 -7.49 -20.48
CA CYS A 19 13.52 -6.95 -19.39
C CYS A 19 12.71 -7.26 -18.14
N SER A 20 13.22 -8.14 -17.29
CA SER A 20 12.81 -8.26 -15.90
C SER A 20 13.14 -6.93 -15.23
N GLY A 21 12.27 -5.94 -15.44
CA GLY A 21 12.25 -4.72 -14.66
C GLY A 21 12.03 -5.15 -13.23
N SER A 22 12.94 -4.75 -12.35
CA SER A 22 12.73 -4.95 -10.92
C SER A 22 11.48 -4.19 -10.52
N ASP A 23 10.54 -4.85 -9.87
CA ASP A 23 9.36 -4.19 -9.33
C ASP A 23 9.81 -3.22 -8.22
N ASP A 24 9.56 -1.93 -8.41
CA ASP A 24 10.02 -0.89 -7.49
C ASP A 24 9.38 -1.05 -6.09
N PHE A 25 8.16 -1.57 -5.99
CA PHE A 25 7.51 -1.83 -4.70
C PHE A 25 8.18 -3.01 -3.97
N VAL A 26 8.43 -4.11 -4.69
CA VAL A 26 9.16 -5.27 -4.14
C VAL A 26 10.54 -4.84 -3.66
N ASN A 27 11.28 -4.08 -4.48
CA ASN A 27 12.60 -3.57 -4.12
C ASN A 27 12.56 -2.72 -2.85
N GLU A 28 11.58 -1.81 -2.72
CA GLU A 28 11.43 -0.92 -1.58
C GLU A 28 11.30 -1.70 -0.27
N TYR A 29 10.50 -2.78 -0.25
CA TYR A 29 10.30 -3.60 0.94
C TYR A 29 11.41 -4.64 1.17
N GLU A 30 11.79 -5.39 0.15
CA GLU A 30 12.73 -6.51 0.28
C GLU A 30 14.18 -6.05 0.44
N SER A 31 14.53 -4.85 -0.02
CA SER A 31 15.88 -4.31 0.20
C SER A 31 16.23 -4.20 1.69
N LEU A 32 15.24 -4.05 2.58
CA LEU A 32 15.43 -3.96 4.03
C LEU A 32 15.46 -5.32 4.74
N ASN A 33 15.18 -6.44 4.05
CA ASN A 33 15.10 -7.77 4.65
C ASN A 33 16.35 -8.10 5.48
N GLY A 34 16.14 -8.51 6.75
CA GLY A 34 17.22 -8.93 7.64
C GLY A 34 18.16 -7.81 8.11
N GLN A 35 17.94 -6.56 7.71
CA GLN A 35 18.74 -5.43 8.21
C GLN A 35 18.32 -5.04 9.63
N GLU A 36 19.25 -4.45 10.37
CA GLU A 36 19.00 -3.92 11.72
C GLU A 36 18.24 -2.58 11.62
N THR A 37 17.18 -2.47 12.43
CA THR A 37 16.43 -1.23 12.62
C THR A 37 17.19 -0.27 13.52
N SER A 38 16.84 1.02 13.52
CA SER A 38 17.40 2.00 14.47
C SER A 38 17.15 1.65 15.94
N GLY A 39 16.14 0.82 16.23
CA GLY A 39 15.77 0.34 17.56
C GLY A 39 16.49 -0.94 18.01
N GLY A 40 17.37 -1.51 17.18
CA GLY A 40 18.10 -2.75 17.49
C GLY A 40 17.32 -4.05 17.23
N SER A 41 16.06 -3.95 16.78
CA SER A 41 15.31 -5.07 16.19
C SER A 41 15.77 -5.33 14.75
N THR A 42 15.34 -6.45 14.14
CA THR A 42 15.58 -6.75 12.73
C THR A 42 14.31 -6.51 11.91
N TYR A 43 14.43 -6.02 10.68
CA TYR A 43 13.29 -5.98 9.76
C TYR A 43 12.85 -7.39 9.36
N LEU A 44 11.54 -7.64 9.48
CA LEU A 44 10.93 -8.89 9.05
C LEU A 44 11.25 -9.17 7.58
N GLU A 45 11.69 -10.38 7.27
CA GLU A 45 11.91 -10.81 5.90
C GLU A 45 10.57 -10.99 5.18
N LEU A 46 10.44 -10.33 4.03
CA LEU A 46 9.30 -10.50 3.12
C LEU A 46 9.77 -11.18 1.84
N ASN A 47 8.89 -11.99 1.26
CA ASN A 47 9.04 -12.57 -0.06
C ASN A 47 7.76 -12.26 -0.83
N ILE A 48 7.74 -11.12 -1.49
CA ILE A 48 6.60 -10.59 -2.20
C ILE A 48 6.57 -11.26 -3.59
N ARG A 49 5.39 -11.74 -4.00
CA ARG A 49 5.23 -12.45 -5.27
C ARG A 49 5.42 -11.49 -6.44
N GLU A 50 5.96 -11.99 -7.55
CA GLU A 50 6.14 -11.20 -8.78
C GLU A 50 4.81 -10.69 -9.36
N ASP A 51 3.69 -11.39 -9.09
CA ASP A 51 2.34 -11.07 -9.54
C ASP A 51 1.47 -10.40 -8.47
N HIS A 52 2.09 -9.71 -7.51
CA HIS A 52 1.40 -8.98 -6.46
C HIS A 52 0.46 -7.89 -7.00
N ARG A 53 -0.48 -7.43 -6.17
CA ARG A 53 -1.49 -6.43 -6.55
C ARG A 53 -1.09 -4.97 -6.28
N PHE A 54 0.07 -4.71 -5.70
CA PHE A 54 0.51 -3.34 -5.41
C PHE A 54 1.02 -2.59 -6.65
N THR A 55 0.65 -1.33 -6.77
CA THR A 55 1.23 -0.39 -7.75
C THR A 55 1.64 0.89 -7.04
N ILE A 56 2.92 1.30 -7.17
CA ILE A 56 3.37 2.60 -6.66
C ILE A 56 2.56 3.70 -7.34
N ALA A 57 1.77 4.43 -6.56
CA ALA A 57 0.82 5.38 -7.08
C ALA A 57 1.40 6.79 -7.16
N THR A 58 1.14 7.46 -8.27
CA THR A 58 1.33 8.91 -8.41
C THR A 58 0.17 9.66 -7.75
N GLU A 59 0.39 10.93 -7.44
CA GLU A 59 -0.68 11.82 -6.96
C GLU A 59 -1.87 11.88 -7.93
N GLU A 60 -1.62 11.88 -9.25
CA GLU A 60 -2.67 11.91 -10.27
C GLU A 60 -3.55 10.65 -10.23
N GLN A 61 -2.95 9.45 -10.16
CA GLN A 61 -3.70 8.20 -10.07
C GLN A 61 -4.60 8.14 -8.84
N VAL A 62 -4.09 8.62 -7.70
CA VAL A 62 -4.86 8.62 -6.46
C VAL A 62 -5.99 9.64 -6.50
N ARG A 63 -5.76 10.82 -7.10
CA ARG A 63 -6.82 11.82 -7.33
C ARG A 63 -7.89 11.29 -8.28
N ASP A 64 -7.51 10.60 -9.34
CA ASP A 64 -8.46 9.99 -10.28
C ASP A 64 -9.33 8.92 -9.61
N LEU A 65 -8.72 8.10 -8.74
CA LEU A 65 -9.45 7.14 -7.93
C LEU A 65 -10.44 7.84 -6.99
N LEU A 66 -10.03 8.91 -6.32
CA LEU A 66 -10.85 9.68 -5.37
C LEU A 66 -11.85 10.66 -6.05
N ASP A 67 -11.77 10.88 -7.36
CA ASP A 67 -12.77 11.66 -8.10
C ASP A 67 -14.02 10.82 -8.41
N LYS A 68 -13.83 9.57 -8.86
CA LYS A 68 -14.93 8.73 -9.36
C LYS A 68 -14.65 7.22 -9.42
N GLY A 69 -13.46 6.79 -9.04
CA GLY A 69 -13.02 5.42 -9.21
C GLY A 69 -13.59 4.46 -8.16
N ASN A 70 -13.28 3.18 -8.36
CA ASN A 70 -13.45 2.14 -7.35
C ASN A 70 -12.13 1.40 -7.19
N GLY A 71 -11.69 1.12 -5.97
CA GLY A 71 -10.41 0.47 -5.74
C GLY A 71 -9.97 0.55 -4.29
N ALA A 72 -8.72 0.20 -4.04
CA ALA A 72 -8.10 0.27 -2.73
C ALA A 72 -6.82 1.12 -2.75
N ILE A 73 -6.56 1.80 -1.65
CA ILE A 73 -5.31 2.52 -1.41
C ILE A 73 -4.67 1.92 -0.17
N TYR A 74 -3.40 1.56 -0.27
CA TYR A 74 -2.55 1.18 0.85
C TYR A 74 -1.58 2.31 1.18
N PHE A 75 -1.72 2.89 2.35
CA PHE A 75 -0.76 3.84 2.91
C PHE A 75 0.24 3.08 3.79
N GLY A 76 1.53 3.23 3.52
CA GLY A 76 2.59 2.50 4.22
C GLY A 76 3.96 3.13 4.01
N PHE A 77 4.99 2.41 4.46
CA PHE A 77 6.40 2.60 4.10
C PHE A 77 7.22 1.38 4.60
N PRO A 78 8.35 1.03 3.98
CA PRO A 78 9.02 -0.26 4.19
C PRO A 78 9.67 -0.39 5.58
N GLU A 79 10.00 0.71 6.24
CA GLU A 79 10.56 0.75 7.60
C GLU A 79 9.52 0.51 8.71
N CYS A 80 8.22 0.57 8.39
CA CYS A 80 7.16 0.38 9.36
C CYS A 80 6.97 -1.12 9.67
N PRO A 81 7.23 -1.60 10.90
CA PRO A 81 7.22 -3.04 11.19
C PRO A 81 5.81 -3.65 11.09
N TRP A 82 4.77 -2.89 11.47
CA TRP A 82 3.37 -3.26 11.26
C TRP A 82 3.02 -3.40 9.77
N CYS A 83 3.56 -2.49 8.95
CA CYS A 83 3.36 -2.46 7.51
C CYS A 83 3.92 -3.72 6.85
N ARG A 84 5.10 -4.18 7.30
CA ARG A 84 5.72 -5.41 6.80
C ARG A 84 4.86 -6.64 7.08
N ASN A 85 4.22 -6.73 8.24
CA ASN A 85 3.27 -7.81 8.54
C ASN A 85 1.98 -7.72 7.71
N ALA A 86 1.51 -6.51 7.39
CA ALA A 86 0.26 -6.33 6.64
C ALA A 86 0.39 -6.64 5.15
N VAL A 87 1.53 -6.33 4.51
CA VAL A 87 1.71 -6.43 3.04
C VAL A 87 1.34 -7.80 2.47
N PRO A 88 1.85 -8.94 3.00
CA PRO A 88 1.48 -10.26 2.48
C PRO A 88 -0.02 -10.54 2.58
N VAL A 89 -0.64 -10.14 3.69
CA VAL A 89 -2.06 -10.39 3.96
C VAL A 89 -2.97 -9.53 3.09
N ILE A 90 -2.57 -8.28 2.82
CA ILE A 90 -3.26 -7.39 1.88
C ILE A 90 -3.25 -7.99 0.47
N ASP A 91 -2.10 -8.49 0.01
CA ASP A 91 -1.97 -9.12 -1.32
C ASP A 91 -2.83 -10.38 -1.45
N GLU A 92 -2.78 -11.26 -0.43
CA GLU A 92 -3.60 -12.46 -0.38
C GLU A 92 -5.10 -12.15 -0.37
N ALA A 93 -5.50 -11.14 0.41
CA ALA A 93 -6.90 -10.69 0.45
C ALA A 93 -7.37 -10.16 -0.90
N ALA A 94 -6.55 -9.36 -1.58
CA ALA A 94 -6.87 -8.79 -2.88
C ALA A 94 -7.03 -9.88 -3.94
N GLU A 95 -6.11 -10.84 -3.99
CA GLU A 95 -6.22 -12.00 -4.88
C GLU A 95 -7.49 -12.80 -4.59
N ALA A 96 -7.79 -13.10 -3.33
CA ALA A 96 -8.94 -13.92 -2.94
C ALA A 96 -10.30 -13.33 -3.36
N VAL A 97 -10.38 -12.01 -3.57
CA VAL A 97 -11.60 -11.33 -4.01
C VAL A 97 -11.53 -10.80 -5.44
N ASN A 98 -10.50 -11.16 -6.21
CA ASN A 98 -10.28 -10.70 -7.58
C ASN A 98 -10.12 -9.17 -7.68
N LEU A 99 -9.40 -8.56 -6.74
CA LEU A 99 -8.96 -7.16 -6.83
C LEU A 99 -7.59 -7.11 -7.53
N ASP A 100 -7.58 -6.55 -8.74
CA ASP A 100 -6.39 -6.56 -9.62
C ASP A 100 -5.31 -5.56 -9.25
N GLU A 101 -5.67 -4.48 -8.56
CA GLU A 101 -4.73 -3.40 -8.23
C GLU A 101 -5.06 -2.76 -6.87
N ILE A 102 -4.00 -2.46 -6.12
CA ILE A 102 -3.98 -1.68 -4.90
C ILE A 102 -2.97 -0.54 -5.10
N LEU A 103 -3.43 0.70 -5.02
CA LEU A 103 -2.55 1.86 -5.10
C LEU A 103 -1.74 1.99 -3.81
N TYR A 104 -0.43 1.82 -3.89
CA TYR A 104 0.49 2.02 -2.78
C TYR A 104 0.98 3.47 -2.73
N LEU A 105 0.88 4.09 -1.56
CA LEU A 105 1.44 5.40 -1.25
C LEU A 105 2.40 5.32 -0.07
N ASN A 106 3.68 5.59 -0.34
CA ASN A 106 4.65 5.88 0.72
C ASN A 106 4.37 7.28 1.30
N VAL A 107 3.83 7.30 2.52
CA VAL A 107 3.41 8.54 3.19
C VAL A 107 4.42 9.07 4.20
N MET A 108 5.61 8.46 4.31
CA MET A 108 6.62 8.83 5.31
C MET A 108 7.01 10.32 5.20
N GLU A 109 7.36 10.76 4.00
CA GLU A 109 7.86 12.12 3.77
C GLU A 109 6.76 13.17 3.54
N MET A 110 5.54 12.73 3.24
CA MET A 110 4.41 13.60 2.90
C MET A 110 3.74 14.23 4.13
N ARG A 111 3.81 13.54 5.28
CA ARG A 111 3.14 13.94 6.51
C ARG A 111 3.79 15.16 7.12
N ASP A 112 2.97 15.92 7.82
CA ASP A 112 3.43 16.91 8.78
C ASP A 112 4.15 16.25 9.97
N GLN A 113 4.97 17.04 10.66
CA GLN A 113 5.53 16.71 11.96
C GLN A 113 5.08 17.78 12.93
N LYS A 114 4.38 17.35 13.99
CA LYS A 114 3.86 18.21 15.04
C LYS A 114 4.39 17.75 16.39
N SER A 115 4.63 18.70 17.28
CA SER A 115 5.04 18.43 18.66
C SER A 115 4.34 19.41 19.62
N ARG A 116 4.54 19.21 20.92
CA ARG A 116 4.18 20.21 21.92
C ARG A 116 5.40 21.00 22.32
N ASP A 117 5.28 22.32 22.35
CA ASP A 117 6.32 23.18 22.89
C ASP A 117 6.38 23.16 24.43
N ALA A 118 7.25 23.99 25.00
CA ALA A 118 7.43 24.06 26.45
C ALA A 118 6.19 24.55 27.22
N ASP A 119 5.27 25.26 26.54
CA ASP A 119 4.03 25.77 27.11
C ASP A 119 2.86 24.78 26.90
N GLY A 120 3.09 23.68 26.18
CA GLY A 120 2.12 22.64 25.90
C GLY A 120 1.30 22.90 24.63
N GLU A 121 1.62 23.96 23.89
CA GLU A 121 0.92 24.32 22.65
C GLU A 121 1.37 23.41 21.50
N ILE A 122 0.45 23.06 20.61
CA ILE A 122 0.77 22.26 19.42
C ILE A 122 1.50 23.16 18.43
N VAL A 123 2.70 22.75 18.05
CA VAL A 123 3.51 23.42 17.02
C VAL A 123 3.77 22.47 15.85
N THR A 124 3.82 23.02 14.64
CA THR A 124 4.16 22.28 13.42
C THR A 124 5.64 22.47 13.12
N ASP A 125 6.43 21.41 13.33
CA ASP A 125 7.88 21.39 13.07
C ASP A 125 8.21 21.24 11.57
N LYS A 126 7.38 20.47 10.86
CA LYS A 126 7.44 20.27 9.40
C LYS A 126 6.01 20.29 8.86
N GLU A 127 5.74 21.15 7.89
CA GLU A 127 4.46 21.15 7.18
C GLU A 127 4.31 19.88 6.33
N GLY A 128 3.08 19.36 6.27
CA GLY A 128 2.72 18.30 5.32
C GLY A 128 2.64 18.86 3.90
N THR A 129 2.61 17.97 2.91
CA THR A 129 2.39 18.39 1.52
C THR A 129 0.92 18.77 1.28
N ASP A 130 0.65 19.59 0.27
CA ASP A 130 -0.74 19.90 -0.16
C ASP A 130 -1.52 18.61 -0.48
N PHE A 131 -0.85 17.63 -1.09
CA PHE A 131 -1.44 16.34 -1.38
C PHE A 131 -1.77 15.54 -0.11
N TYR A 132 -0.94 15.60 0.93
CA TYR A 132 -1.25 14.97 2.22
C TYR A 132 -2.51 15.55 2.87
N TYR A 133 -2.66 16.87 2.88
CA TYR A 133 -3.87 17.51 3.41
C TYR A 133 -5.11 17.20 2.57
N TYR A 134 -4.97 17.12 1.24
CA TYR A 134 -6.04 16.62 0.38
C TYR A 134 -6.46 15.18 0.75
N LEU A 135 -5.51 14.27 0.98
CA LEU A 135 -5.82 12.90 1.40
C LEU A 135 -6.58 12.87 2.73
N LEU A 136 -6.16 13.69 3.71
CA LEU A 136 -6.88 13.82 4.99
C LEU A 136 -8.31 14.33 4.81
N GLU A 137 -8.53 15.29 3.91
CA GLU A 137 -9.87 15.78 3.57
C GLU A 137 -10.74 14.67 2.97
N GLN A 138 -10.19 13.87 2.04
CA GLN A 138 -10.92 12.76 1.42
C GLN A 138 -11.22 11.61 2.40
N LEU A 139 -10.33 11.34 3.34
CA LEU A 139 -10.54 10.36 4.40
C LEU A 139 -11.58 10.84 5.44
N GLY A 140 -11.61 12.15 5.72
CA GLY A 140 -12.54 12.73 6.70
C GLY A 140 -12.49 12.03 8.06
N ASP A 141 -13.65 11.63 8.58
CA ASP A 141 -13.75 10.95 9.88
C ASP A 141 -13.16 9.53 9.90
N LEU A 142 -12.93 8.93 8.73
CA LEU A 142 -12.26 7.63 8.57
C LEU A 142 -10.74 7.75 8.72
N ALA A 143 -10.17 8.96 8.66
CA ALA A 143 -8.78 9.17 9.03
C ALA A 143 -8.59 8.87 10.54
N PRO A 144 -7.57 8.11 10.94
CA PRO A 144 -7.29 7.86 12.34
C PRO A 144 -7.11 9.14 13.18
N ALA A 145 -7.60 9.12 14.41
CA ALA A 145 -7.37 10.20 15.37
C ALA A 145 -5.89 10.29 15.76
N TYR A 146 -5.32 11.50 15.79
CA TYR A 146 -3.94 11.72 16.16
C TYR A 146 -3.80 11.93 17.67
N THR A 147 -4.00 10.85 18.42
CA THR A 147 -4.15 10.88 19.88
C THR A 147 -2.94 11.42 20.65
N SER A 148 -1.73 11.38 20.08
CA SER A 148 -0.51 11.88 20.74
C SER A 148 -0.53 13.39 20.98
N LEU A 149 -1.41 14.13 20.30
CA LEU A 149 -1.59 15.56 20.51
C LEU A 149 -2.75 15.89 21.45
N GLU A 150 -3.45 14.88 21.97
CA GLU A 150 -4.63 15.01 22.85
C GLU A 150 -5.71 15.99 22.34
N ASP A 151 -5.68 16.30 21.03
CA ASP A 151 -6.71 17.05 20.33
C ASP A 151 -7.62 16.03 19.63
N PRO A 152 -8.90 15.93 20.05
CA PRO A 152 -9.82 14.96 19.46
C PRO A 152 -10.18 15.26 17.99
N ASN A 153 -9.88 16.47 17.48
CA ASN A 153 -10.18 16.86 16.11
C ASN A 153 -8.99 16.65 15.16
N GLU A 154 -7.79 16.44 15.70
CA GLU A 154 -6.61 16.26 14.88
C GLU A 154 -6.59 14.82 14.33
N ARG A 155 -6.48 14.70 13.00
CA ARG A 155 -6.45 13.43 12.29
C ARG A 155 -5.11 13.25 11.58
N ARG A 156 -4.66 12.01 11.45
CA ARG A 156 -3.40 11.67 10.78
C ARG A 156 -3.54 10.35 10.03
N ILE A 157 -2.90 10.25 8.87
CA ILE A 157 -2.72 8.96 8.19
C ILE A 157 -1.68 8.15 8.99
N LEU A 158 -2.15 7.43 10.02
CA LEU A 158 -1.36 6.40 10.71
C LEU A 158 -1.22 5.18 9.79
N VAL A 159 -0.21 4.33 10.00
CA VAL A 159 0.07 3.20 9.09
C VAL A 159 0.37 1.89 9.81
N PRO A 160 0.14 0.73 9.16
CA PRO A 160 -0.49 0.57 7.84
C PRO A 160 -1.96 1.02 7.85
N LEU A 161 -2.40 1.71 6.80
CA LEU A 161 -3.81 2.08 6.62
C LEU A 161 -4.23 1.64 5.23
N VAL A 162 -5.29 0.85 5.17
CA VAL A 162 -5.93 0.47 3.91
C VAL A 162 -7.25 1.20 3.82
N ALA A 163 -7.51 1.85 2.69
CA ALA A 163 -8.76 2.55 2.40
C ALA A 163 -9.45 1.94 1.18
N VAL A 164 -10.76 1.72 1.27
CA VAL A 164 -11.59 1.30 0.13
C VAL A 164 -12.32 2.51 -0.43
N VAL A 165 -12.20 2.70 -1.74
CA VAL A 165 -12.83 3.79 -2.48
C VAL A 165 -13.92 3.22 -3.38
N VAL A 166 -15.12 3.80 -3.33
CA VAL A 166 -16.25 3.44 -4.20
C VAL A 166 -16.92 4.71 -4.71
N GLY A 167 -16.97 4.85 -6.04
CA GLY A 167 -17.48 6.04 -6.72
C GLY A 167 -16.79 7.32 -6.28
N GLY A 168 -15.47 7.28 -6.07
CA GLY A 168 -14.67 8.40 -5.58
C GLY A 168 -14.67 8.60 -4.06
N ASN A 169 -15.56 7.97 -3.31
CA ASN A 169 -15.66 8.19 -1.86
C ASN A 169 -14.92 7.10 -1.10
N VAL A 170 -14.17 7.46 -0.05
CA VAL A 170 -13.66 6.49 0.91
C VAL A 170 -14.84 5.95 1.73
N VAL A 171 -15.10 4.64 1.63
CA VAL A 171 -16.26 3.99 2.27
C VAL A 171 -15.88 3.06 3.42
N ASP A 172 -14.60 2.70 3.54
CA ASP A 172 -14.08 1.89 4.63
C ASP A 172 -12.58 2.11 4.81
N THR A 173 -12.09 1.92 6.03
CA THR A 173 -10.67 1.98 6.35
C THR A 173 -10.30 0.99 7.44
N HIS A 174 -9.12 0.39 7.34
CA HIS A 174 -8.54 -0.47 8.37
C HIS A 174 -7.13 -0.01 8.72
N LEU A 175 -6.91 0.25 10.01
CA LEU A 175 -5.64 0.70 10.57
C LEU A 175 -4.95 -0.46 11.28
N SER A 176 -3.62 -0.52 11.15
CA SER A 176 -2.77 -1.53 11.77
C SER A 176 -3.00 -2.95 11.21
N THR A 177 -2.55 -3.95 11.95
CA THR A 177 -2.82 -5.37 11.70
C THR A 177 -4.08 -5.78 12.48
N VAL A 178 -3.93 -6.45 13.63
CA VAL A 178 -5.02 -6.86 14.51
C VAL A 178 -4.65 -6.53 15.96
N ASP A 179 -5.66 -6.29 16.79
CA ASP A 179 -5.47 -5.87 18.19
C ASP A 179 -4.67 -6.88 19.01
N SER A 180 -4.69 -8.16 18.62
CA SER A 180 -3.99 -9.24 19.31
C SER A 180 -2.51 -9.32 18.96
N GLN A 181 -2.02 -8.60 17.94
CA GLN A 181 -0.57 -8.51 17.68
C GLN A 181 0.05 -7.47 18.61
N GLU A 182 0.94 -7.91 19.50
CA GLU A 182 1.65 -7.03 20.43
C GLU A 182 3.03 -6.60 19.92
N ASP A 183 3.75 -7.49 19.23
CA ASP A 183 5.08 -7.25 18.69
C ASP A 183 5.07 -7.21 17.15
N PRO A 184 5.32 -6.04 16.53
CA PRO A 184 5.35 -5.90 15.08
C PRO A 184 6.65 -6.41 14.43
N HIS A 185 7.65 -6.80 15.21
CA HIS A 185 8.90 -7.38 14.71
C HIS A 185 8.83 -8.90 14.61
N THR A 186 7.76 -9.52 15.08
CA THR A 186 7.49 -10.95 14.89
C THR A 186 6.42 -11.16 13.81
N PRO A 187 6.48 -12.29 13.06
CA PRO A 187 5.40 -12.67 12.16
C PRO A 187 4.06 -12.82 12.89
N LEU A 188 2.96 -12.56 12.19
CA LEU A 188 1.62 -12.89 12.66
C LEU A 188 1.49 -14.38 12.97
N THR A 189 0.73 -14.72 14.01
CA THR A 189 0.25 -16.10 14.22
C THR A 189 -0.80 -16.46 13.17
N ASP A 190 -1.07 -17.76 12.98
CA ASP A 190 -2.11 -18.23 12.05
C ASP A 190 -3.48 -17.61 12.35
N GLU A 191 -3.82 -17.43 13.63
CA GLU A 191 -5.08 -16.80 14.07
C GLU A 191 -5.10 -15.31 13.69
N GLN A 192 -4.03 -14.57 13.98
CA GLN A 192 -3.89 -13.15 13.64
C GLN A 192 -3.91 -12.93 12.12
N HIS A 193 -3.23 -13.80 11.38
CA HIS A 193 -3.20 -13.77 9.93
C HIS A 193 -4.60 -14.00 9.35
N THR A 194 -5.30 -15.04 9.80
CA THR A 194 -6.66 -15.36 9.34
C THR A 194 -7.63 -14.22 9.65
N GLU A 195 -7.55 -13.65 10.86
CA GLU A 195 -8.37 -12.51 11.26
C GLU A 195 -8.13 -11.30 10.35
N LEU A 196 -6.86 -10.93 10.12
CA LEU A 196 -6.50 -9.80 9.26
C LEU A 196 -6.91 -10.03 7.81
N LEU A 197 -6.73 -11.26 7.31
CA LEU A 197 -7.13 -11.67 5.97
C LEU A 197 -8.63 -11.51 5.77
N ASP A 198 -9.44 -11.97 6.73
CA ASP A 198 -10.90 -11.86 6.67
C ASP A 198 -11.38 -10.41 6.75
N ILE A 199 -10.69 -9.55 7.51
CA ILE A 199 -10.97 -8.10 7.53
C ILE A 199 -10.76 -7.51 6.14
N TYR A 200 -9.60 -7.73 5.52
CA TYR A 200 -9.31 -7.15 4.20
C TYR A 200 -10.21 -7.71 3.11
N LYS A 201 -10.51 -9.02 3.10
CA LYS A 201 -11.46 -9.62 2.15
C LYS A 201 -12.84 -8.99 2.26
N GLN A 202 -13.33 -8.77 3.48
CA GLN A 202 -14.63 -8.11 3.71
C GLN A 202 -14.63 -6.66 3.22
N MET A 203 -13.56 -5.92 3.45
CA MET A 203 -13.42 -4.55 2.96
C MET A 203 -13.37 -4.51 1.43
N PHE A 204 -12.50 -5.31 0.81
CA PHE A 204 -12.31 -5.32 -0.65
C PHE A 204 -13.54 -5.82 -1.40
N SER A 205 -14.34 -6.72 -0.81
CA SER A 205 -15.62 -7.15 -1.38
C SER A 205 -16.67 -6.03 -1.48
N ARG A 206 -16.41 -4.84 -0.92
CA ARG A 206 -17.27 -3.65 -1.12
C ARG A 206 -17.00 -2.95 -2.45
N ILE A 207 -15.86 -3.24 -3.09
CA ILE A 207 -15.50 -2.70 -4.40
C ILE A 207 -16.37 -3.40 -5.46
N PRO A 208 -17.12 -2.66 -6.31
CA PRO A 208 -17.91 -3.27 -7.37
C PRO A 208 -17.06 -4.15 -8.29
N GLY A 209 -17.46 -5.42 -8.43
CA GLY A 209 -16.73 -6.42 -9.22
C GLY A 209 -15.80 -7.32 -8.41
N CYS A 210 -15.54 -7.00 -7.14
CA CYS A 210 -14.75 -7.83 -6.24
C CYS A 210 -15.64 -8.70 -5.34
N GLY A 211 -15.15 -9.90 -5.00
CA GLY A 211 -15.77 -10.84 -4.07
C GLY A 211 -15.43 -12.28 -4.40
N GLU A 212 -15.49 -13.17 -3.40
CA GLU A 212 -15.16 -14.61 -3.55
C GLU A 212 -16.02 -15.34 -4.60
N TYR A 213 -17.16 -14.74 -4.98
CA TYR A 213 -18.10 -15.28 -5.97
C TYR A 213 -18.45 -14.27 -7.08
N ALA A 214 -17.64 -13.23 -7.26
CA ALA A 214 -17.82 -12.32 -8.40
C ALA A 214 -17.64 -13.16 -9.68
N CYS A 215 -18.76 -13.47 -10.34
CA CYS A 215 -18.76 -14.29 -11.53
C CYS A 215 -18.10 -13.53 -12.68
N GLU A 216 -17.11 -14.16 -13.32
CA GLU A 216 -16.54 -13.78 -14.62
C GLU A 216 -17.61 -13.50 -15.69
#